data_AF-A0A963C7E0-F1
#
_entry.id   AF-A0A963C7E0-F1
#
_cell.length_a   1.000
_cell.length_b   1.000
_cell.length_c   1.000
_cell.angle_alpha   90.00
_cell.angle_beta   90.00
_cell.angle_gamma   90.00
#
_symmetry.space_group_name_H-M   'P 1'
#
loop_
_entity.id
_entity.type
_entity.pdbx_description
1 polymer ?
#
loop_
_entity_poly.entity_id
_entity_poly.type
_entity_poly.pdbx_seq_one_letter_code
_entity_poly.pdbx_strand_id
1 'polypeptide(L)'
;MSLHRSPPLARTVIALSLLCGLAAPAWADMSTEQRLKALESRLDSLEKENQALKGQLQKAEQKVEATGTQVEKIASQGTSSRAAWAEKTQLGGYGELHLNKLNNRKTGGADKDELDLHRFVLFMGHQFNDRLRFFSELEVEHALVKDTTAGNGPGEVELEQAYLDFTLNNMLSAKAGLFLVPVGIANETHEPPTFYGVERNPVETNIIPTTWWEGGAALTARLGNGFTLDGALTSGLKTTAAKKYAVRDGRLKVAKAMARDPAYTARLKWTGIPGVELAGTVQYQSDITQSADVTAGGARLYEAHAILNKGPFGLKALYARWSLDGSGPRAVGADRQNGWFIEPSYKLTEQWGLFARHSRWDNQAGDGIDSRYRQSDIGLNYWPHPDMVLKLDYQKQKAPAGKDRFDGFNVGVGYQF
;
A
#
# COMPACT_ATOMS: atom_id res chain seq x y z
N MET A 1 -15.16 64.39 14.26
CA MET A 1 -13.84 64.48 14.92
C MET A 1 -13.44 63.09 15.39
N SER A 2 -12.29 62.61 14.91
CA SER A 2 -11.45 61.50 15.40
C SER A 2 -12.09 60.15 15.74
N LEU A 3 -11.97 59.22 14.79
CA LEU A 3 -11.91 57.77 15.00
C LEU A 3 -10.51 57.37 15.52
N HIS A 4 -10.44 56.57 16.60
CA HIS A 4 -9.25 55.78 16.91
C HIS A 4 -9.56 54.47 17.67
N ARG A 5 -9.18 53.37 16.99
CA ARG A 5 -8.58 52.08 17.43
C ARG A 5 -9.44 50.97 18.09
N SER A 6 -9.41 49.85 17.36
CA SER A 6 -9.72 48.41 17.62
C SER A 6 -8.81 47.74 18.67
N PRO A 7 -8.82 46.39 18.90
CA PRO A 7 -9.77 45.30 18.55
C PRO A 7 -10.01 44.23 19.67
N PRO A 8 -10.87 43.21 19.43
CA PRO A 8 -10.91 41.94 20.18
C PRO A 8 -10.00 40.83 19.60
N LEU A 9 -9.52 39.94 20.47
CA LEU A 9 -8.54 38.87 20.24
C LEU A 9 -9.12 37.59 19.58
N ALA A 10 -8.39 37.12 18.55
CA ALA A 10 -8.14 35.77 17.98
C ALA A 10 -9.25 34.69 18.05
N ARG A 11 -9.90 34.24 16.95
CA ARG A 11 -9.45 33.54 15.71
C ARG A 11 -8.97 32.08 15.91
N THR A 12 -9.90 31.14 15.66
CA THR A 12 -9.65 29.74 15.27
C THR A 12 -9.77 29.62 13.76
N VAL A 13 -8.66 29.69 13.03
CA VAL A 13 -8.49 29.11 11.67
C VAL A 13 -7.00 28.83 11.50
N ILE A 14 -6.58 27.56 11.59
CA ILE A 14 -5.31 27.09 11.03
C ILE A 14 -5.60 25.82 10.25
N ALA A 15 -5.88 25.99 8.97
CA ALA A 15 -5.85 24.95 7.96
C ALA A 15 -5.42 25.58 6.62
N LEU A 16 -4.31 26.33 6.62
CA LEU A 16 -3.66 26.82 5.41
C LEU A 16 -2.23 27.35 5.72
N SER A 17 -1.33 26.52 6.23
CA SER A 17 0.06 26.94 6.46
C SER A 17 1.11 25.82 6.42
N LEU A 18 0.80 24.67 5.83
CA LEU A 18 1.78 23.58 5.61
C LEU A 18 2.24 23.46 4.15
N LEU A 19 1.92 24.42 3.29
CA LEU A 19 2.33 24.45 1.87
C LEU A 19 3.37 25.51 1.50
N CYS A 20 3.96 26.24 2.47
CA CYS A 20 4.99 27.24 2.20
C CYS A 20 6.35 27.00 2.87
N GLY A 21 6.58 25.84 3.49
CA GLY A 21 7.78 25.59 4.27
C GLY A 21 8.64 24.43 3.76
N LEU A 22 9.07 24.44 2.49
CA LEU A 22 10.25 23.71 1.98
C LEU A 22 10.56 24.06 0.50
N ALA A 23 10.40 25.33 0.15
CA ALA A 23 11.06 25.92 -0.99
C ALA A 23 11.65 27.25 -0.52
N ALA A 24 12.86 27.21 0.05
CA ALA A 24 13.72 28.37 -0.06
C ALA A 24 13.88 28.61 -1.58
N PRO A 25 13.48 29.77 -2.11
CA PRO A 25 13.56 29.98 -3.53
C PRO A 25 15.05 30.19 -3.84
N ALA A 26 15.68 29.22 -4.51
CA ALA A 26 16.93 29.45 -5.25
C ALA A 26 16.77 30.49 -6.40
N TRP A 27 15.66 31.22 -6.41
CA TRP A 27 15.23 32.15 -7.44
C TRP A 27 15.17 33.58 -6.89
N ALA A 28 15.34 33.82 -5.58
CA ALA A 28 15.18 35.15 -4.99
C ALA A 28 16.20 36.18 -5.51
N ASP A 29 17.41 35.74 -5.86
CA ASP A 29 18.53 36.62 -6.26
C ASP A 29 18.78 36.70 -7.78
N MET A 30 17.98 36.02 -8.62
CA MET A 30 18.14 36.09 -10.08
C MET A 30 17.43 37.32 -10.64
N SER A 31 18.11 38.08 -11.50
CA SER A 31 17.48 39.18 -12.23
C SER A 31 16.33 38.66 -13.10
N THR A 32 15.34 39.51 -13.39
CA THR A 32 14.22 39.16 -14.27
C THR A 32 14.69 38.62 -15.62
N GLU A 33 15.79 39.15 -16.14
CA GLU A 33 16.43 38.74 -17.39
C GLU A 33 17.03 37.32 -17.30
N GLN A 34 17.66 36.97 -16.18
CA GLN A 34 18.17 35.60 -15.95
C GLN A 34 17.03 34.58 -15.80
N ARG A 35 15.90 34.96 -15.19
CA ARG A 35 14.72 34.10 -15.10
C ARG A 35 14.06 33.90 -16.46
N LEU A 36 14.01 34.94 -17.31
CA LEU A 36 13.47 34.85 -18.67
C LEU A 36 14.31 33.88 -19.51
N LYS A 37 15.63 34.01 -19.46
CA LYS A 37 16.58 33.15 -20.19
C LYS A 37 16.52 31.69 -19.72
N ALA A 38 16.32 31.46 -18.42
CA ALA A 38 16.14 30.12 -17.88
C ALA A 38 14.79 29.50 -18.30
N LEU A 39 13.73 30.30 -18.42
CA LEU A 39 12.42 29.86 -18.92
C LEU A 39 12.48 29.52 -20.41
N GLU A 40 13.12 30.36 -21.23
CA GLU A 40 13.34 30.11 -22.66
C GLU A 40 14.13 28.82 -22.88
N SER A 41 15.24 28.63 -22.16
CA SER A 41 16.02 27.39 -22.24
C SER A 41 15.21 26.15 -21.83
N ARG A 42 14.26 26.29 -20.90
CA ARG A 42 13.39 25.20 -20.47
C ARG A 42 12.29 24.91 -21.49
N LEU A 43 11.75 25.94 -22.16
CA LEU A 43 10.80 25.78 -23.26
C LEU A 43 11.46 25.05 -24.45
N ASP A 44 12.68 25.44 -24.83
CA ASP A 44 13.43 24.76 -25.89
C ASP A 44 13.69 23.28 -25.56
N SER A 45 13.98 22.98 -24.29
CA SER A 45 14.16 21.59 -23.82
C SER A 45 12.85 20.81 -23.90
N LEU A 46 11.73 21.40 -23.47
CA LEU A 46 10.41 20.77 -23.49
C LEU A 46 9.89 20.57 -24.92
N GLU A 47 10.20 21.48 -25.85
CA GLU A 47 9.86 21.31 -27.27
C GLU A 47 10.63 20.16 -27.91
N LYS A 48 11.94 20.05 -27.63
CA LYS A 48 12.76 18.92 -28.09
C LYS A 48 12.27 17.59 -27.53
N GLU A 49 11.91 17.55 -26.26
CA GLU A 49 11.35 16.36 -25.60
C GLU A 49 9.98 15.98 -26.20
N ASN A 50 9.11 16.96 -26.47
CA ASN A 50 7.84 16.72 -27.16
C ASN A 50 8.01 16.19 -28.59
N GLN A 51 9.01 16.68 -29.34
CA GLN A 51 9.31 16.16 -30.67
C GLN A 51 9.84 14.73 -30.60
N ALA A 52 10.71 14.42 -29.63
CA ALA A 52 11.20 13.06 -29.41
C ALA A 52 10.06 12.10 -29.04
N LEU A 53 9.16 12.53 -28.15
CA LEU A 53 7.97 11.76 -27.75
C LEU A 53 7.00 11.54 -28.92
N LYS A 54 6.76 12.55 -29.77
CA LYS A 54 5.96 12.38 -31.01
C LYS A 54 6.59 11.37 -31.96
N GLY A 55 7.91 11.39 -32.11
CA GLY A 55 8.64 10.40 -32.91
C GLY A 55 8.57 8.98 -32.33
N GLN A 56 8.58 8.85 -31.00
CA GLN A 56 8.35 7.56 -30.33
C GLN A 56 6.91 7.07 -30.49
N LEU A 57 5.92 7.97 -30.41
CA LEU A 57 4.50 7.65 -30.60
C LEU A 57 4.24 7.14 -32.03
N GLN A 58 4.77 7.80 -33.06
CA GLN A 58 4.66 7.32 -34.44
C GLN A 58 5.33 5.96 -34.65
N LYS A 59 6.48 5.72 -34.03
CA LYS A 59 7.14 4.39 -34.07
C LYS A 59 6.30 3.33 -33.35
N ALA A 60 5.65 3.69 -32.25
CA ALA A 60 4.75 2.79 -31.53
C ALA A 60 3.48 2.48 -32.35
N GLU A 61 2.87 3.48 -32.99
CA GLU A 61 1.72 3.33 -33.89
C GLU A 61 2.05 2.44 -35.09
N GLN A 62 3.20 2.67 -35.76
CA GLN A 62 3.67 1.81 -36.84
C GLN A 62 3.95 0.38 -36.39
N LYS A 63 4.46 0.19 -35.16
CA LYS A 63 4.67 -1.14 -34.58
C LYS A 63 3.33 -1.83 -34.28
N VAL A 64 2.33 -1.09 -33.78
CA VAL A 64 0.97 -1.59 -33.54
C VAL A 64 0.28 -1.99 -34.85
N GLU A 65 0.43 -1.20 -35.91
CA GLU A 65 -0.15 -1.50 -37.24
C GLU A 65 0.56 -2.69 -37.91
N ALA A 66 1.89 -2.78 -37.78
CA ALA A 66 2.66 -3.94 -38.22
C ALA A 66 2.31 -5.20 -37.43
N THR A 67 2.05 -5.09 -36.11
CA THR A 67 1.55 -6.19 -35.29
C THR A 67 0.12 -6.56 -35.67
N GLY A 68 -0.76 -5.60 -35.94
CA GLY A 68 -2.14 -5.85 -36.38
C GLY A 68 -2.21 -6.63 -37.70
N THR A 69 -1.37 -6.27 -38.67
CA THR A 69 -1.24 -7.00 -39.94
C THR A 69 -0.57 -8.38 -39.78
N GLN A 70 0.31 -8.55 -38.79
CA GLN A 70 0.86 -9.85 -38.42
C GLN A 70 -0.19 -10.75 -37.76
N VAL A 71 -1.03 -10.20 -36.88
CA VAL A 71 -2.14 -10.89 -36.22
C VAL A 71 -3.21 -11.32 -37.22
N GLU A 72 -3.54 -10.50 -38.23
CA GLU A 72 -4.43 -10.91 -39.34
C GLU A 72 -3.83 -12.04 -40.20
N LYS A 73 -2.51 -12.06 -40.39
CA LYS A 73 -1.82 -13.18 -41.05
C LYS A 73 -1.78 -14.46 -40.19
N ILE A 74 -1.64 -14.33 -38.88
CA ILE A 74 -1.66 -15.45 -37.92
C ILE A 74 -3.08 -16.02 -37.78
N ALA A 75 -4.12 -15.17 -37.83
CA ALA A 75 -5.53 -15.56 -37.81
C ALA A 75 -5.97 -16.28 -39.10
N SER A 76 -5.38 -15.94 -40.26
CA SER A 76 -5.66 -16.58 -41.55
C SER A 76 -4.86 -17.87 -41.79
N GLN A 77 -3.85 -18.15 -40.98
CA GLN A 77 -3.12 -19.42 -40.97
C GLN A 77 -3.24 -20.11 -39.61
N GLY A 78 -4.44 -20.63 -39.29
CA GLY A 78 -4.69 -21.75 -38.36
C GLY A 78 -3.73 -21.94 -37.18
N THR A 79 -3.27 -20.86 -36.54
CA THR A 79 -2.32 -20.97 -35.44
C THR A 79 -3.16 -21.36 -34.24
N SER A 80 -2.95 -22.58 -33.76
CA SER A 80 -3.78 -23.25 -32.76
C SER A 80 -4.25 -22.31 -31.64
N SER A 81 -5.49 -22.48 -31.17
CA SER A 81 -6.10 -21.73 -30.05
C SER A 81 -5.19 -21.56 -28.82
N ARG A 82 -4.19 -22.43 -28.65
CA ARG A 82 -3.15 -22.37 -27.62
C ARG A 82 -2.16 -21.21 -27.80
N ALA A 83 -1.77 -20.84 -29.02
CA ALA A 83 -0.87 -19.72 -29.27
C ALA A 83 -1.56 -18.37 -28.97
N ALA A 84 -2.80 -18.20 -29.42
CA ALA A 84 -3.61 -17.02 -29.12
C ALA A 84 -3.92 -16.89 -27.61
N TRP A 85 -4.08 -18.02 -26.90
CA TRP A 85 -4.21 -18.02 -25.44
C TRP A 85 -2.91 -17.59 -24.76
N ALA A 86 -1.76 -18.10 -25.21
CA ALA A 86 -0.45 -17.78 -24.65
C ALA A 86 -0.11 -16.29 -24.82
N GLU A 87 -0.41 -15.68 -25.98
CA GLU A 87 -0.20 -14.25 -26.22
C GLU A 87 -1.04 -13.34 -25.30
N LYS A 88 -2.20 -13.85 -24.84
CA LYS A 88 -3.13 -13.14 -23.96
C LYS A 88 -2.91 -13.46 -22.48
N THR A 89 -1.95 -14.32 -22.15
CA THR A 89 -1.66 -14.77 -20.79
C THR A 89 -0.29 -14.25 -20.37
N GLN A 90 -0.26 -13.62 -19.20
CA GLN A 90 0.97 -13.17 -18.56
C GLN A 90 1.15 -13.96 -17.28
N LEU A 91 2.35 -14.51 -17.11
CA LEU A 91 2.77 -15.17 -15.88
C LEU A 91 3.94 -14.39 -15.32
N GLY A 92 4.03 -14.40 -14.00
CA GLY A 92 5.22 -13.96 -13.31
C GLY A 92 5.08 -14.26 -11.83
N GLY A 93 5.94 -13.67 -11.04
CA GLY A 93 5.92 -13.90 -9.61
C GLY A 93 6.91 -13.03 -8.88
N TYR A 94 6.99 -13.24 -7.58
CA TYR A 94 8.03 -12.66 -6.75
C TYR A 94 8.36 -13.57 -5.58
N GLY A 95 9.49 -13.31 -4.93
CA GLY A 95 9.85 -14.01 -3.71
C GLY A 95 10.74 -13.16 -2.82
N GLU A 96 10.76 -13.50 -1.54
CA GLU A 96 11.61 -12.83 -0.55
C GLU A 96 12.19 -13.80 0.48
N LEU A 97 13.47 -13.58 0.80
CA LEU A 97 14.22 -14.30 1.82
C LEU A 97 14.68 -13.30 2.87
N HIS A 98 14.29 -13.51 4.12
CA HIS A 98 14.57 -12.63 5.25
C HIS A 98 15.50 -13.31 6.25
N LEU A 99 16.49 -12.57 6.73
CA LEU A 99 17.27 -12.88 7.92
C LEU A 99 16.96 -11.83 8.98
N ASN A 100 16.33 -12.23 10.08
CA ASN A 100 16.11 -11.37 11.24
C ASN A 100 17.07 -11.77 12.36
N LYS A 101 17.80 -10.78 12.91
CA LYS A 101 18.68 -10.93 14.07
C LYS A 101 18.31 -9.89 15.12
N LEU A 102 17.24 -10.19 15.86
CA LEU A 102 16.55 -9.24 16.72
C LEU A 102 16.55 -9.70 18.17
N ASN A 103 17.21 -8.91 19.02
CA ASN A 103 17.23 -9.16 20.44
C ASN A 103 15.92 -8.69 21.07
N ASN A 104 15.25 -9.57 21.79
CA ASN A 104 14.10 -9.22 22.59
C ASN A 104 14.57 -8.60 23.90
N ARG A 105 14.27 -7.32 24.09
CA ARG A 105 14.70 -6.57 25.27
C ARG A 105 13.77 -6.76 26.47
N LYS A 106 12.74 -7.58 26.36
CA LYS A 106 11.93 -8.01 27.50
C LYS A 106 12.71 -9.06 28.29
N THR A 107 12.78 -8.91 29.62
CA THR A 107 13.39 -9.89 30.50
C THR A 107 12.75 -11.27 30.33
N GLY A 108 13.55 -12.28 29.98
CA GLY A 108 13.09 -13.65 29.72
C GLY A 108 12.35 -13.83 28.38
N GLY A 109 12.29 -12.80 27.53
CA GLY A 109 11.78 -12.93 26.17
C GLY A 109 12.81 -13.64 25.27
N ALA A 110 12.31 -14.45 24.34
CA ALA A 110 13.16 -15.08 23.34
C ALA A 110 13.49 -14.09 22.22
N ASP A 111 14.73 -14.14 21.74
CA ASP A 111 15.20 -13.40 20.57
C ASP A 111 14.57 -13.96 19.28
N LYS A 112 14.49 -13.13 18.23
CA LYS A 112 14.13 -13.58 16.88
C LYS A 112 15.42 -13.71 16.07
N ASP A 113 15.89 -14.95 15.96
CA ASP A 113 17.06 -15.37 15.19
C ASP A 113 16.61 -16.31 14.07
N GLU A 114 16.18 -15.75 12.95
CA GLU A 114 15.40 -16.49 11.95
C GLU A 114 15.92 -16.22 10.53
N LEU A 115 16.01 -17.28 9.74
CA LEU A 115 16.22 -17.21 8.29
C LEU A 115 14.99 -17.88 7.64
N ASP A 116 14.25 -17.11 6.85
CA ASP A 116 12.92 -17.48 6.39
C ASP A 116 12.73 -17.07 4.93
N LEU A 117 12.41 -18.02 4.06
CA LEU A 117 11.89 -17.70 2.73
C LEU A 117 10.43 -17.32 2.92
N HIS A 118 10.24 -16.04 3.21
CA HIS A 118 9.04 -15.52 3.83
C HIS A 118 7.80 -15.77 2.96
N ARG A 119 7.93 -15.53 1.65
CA ARG A 119 6.89 -15.88 0.67
C ARG A 119 7.48 -16.13 -0.71
N PHE A 120 6.79 -16.99 -1.45
CA PHE A 120 6.96 -17.16 -2.89
C PHE A 120 5.58 -17.07 -3.56
N VAL A 121 5.44 -16.12 -4.48
CA VAL A 121 4.17 -15.76 -5.09
C VAL A 121 4.23 -15.97 -6.61
N LEU A 122 3.15 -16.50 -7.17
CA LEU A 122 2.93 -16.63 -8.60
C LEU A 122 1.66 -15.89 -9.00
N PHE A 123 1.77 -15.00 -9.99
CA PHE A 123 0.63 -14.33 -10.59
C PHE A 123 0.33 -14.85 -11.99
N MET A 124 -0.95 -14.84 -12.33
CA MET A 124 -1.44 -15.11 -13.67
C MET A 124 -2.47 -14.06 -14.07
N GLY A 125 -2.17 -13.33 -15.14
CA GLY A 125 -3.10 -12.45 -15.82
C GLY A 125 -3.57 -13.09 -17.13
N HIS A 126 -4.86 -12.97 -17.45
CA HIS A 126 -5.37 -13.39 -18.76
C HIS A 126 -6.35 -12.36 -19.33
N GLN A 127 -6.09 -11.90 -20.55
CA GLN A 127 -6.99 -10.99 -21.26
C GLN A 127 -7.93 -11.78 -22.17
N PHE A 128 -9.21 -11.89 -21.82
CA PHE A 128 -10.18 -12.56 -22.69
C PHE A 128 -10.51 -11.69 -23.92
N ASN A 129 -10.69 -10.40 -23.70
CA ASN A 129 -10.94 -9.39 -24.73
C ASN A 129 -10.56 -7.99 -24.20
N ASP A 130 -10.81 -6.93 -24.97
CA ASP A 130 -10.43 -5.55 -24.62
C ASP A 130 -11.07 -5.02 -23.33
N ARG A 131 -12.16 -5.64 -22.88
CA ARG A 131 -12.95 -5.19 -21.72
C ARG A 131 -12.98 -6.17 -20.56
N LEU A 132 -12.45 -7.39 -20.71
CA LEU A 132 -12.52 -8.43 -19.69
C LEU A 132 -11.16 -9.10 -19.49
N ARG A 133 -10.69 -9.06 -18.24
CA ARG A 133 -9.41 -9.64 -17.82
C ARG A 133 -9.63 -10.48 -16.55
N PHE A 134 -8.79 -11.49 -16.37
CA PHE A 134 -8.64 -12.24 -15.14
C PHE A 134 -7.28 -11.95 -14.53
N PHE A 135 -7.22 -11.94 -13.21
CA PHE A 135 -5.99 -11.87 -12.45
C PHE A 135 -6.06 -12.78 -11.22
N SER A 136 -4.98 -13.49 -10.91
CA SER A 136 -4.85 -14.27 -9.68
C SER A 136 -3.43 -14.23 -9.12
N GLU A 137 -3.33 -14.40 -7.80
CA GLU A 137 -2.08 -14.53 -7.04
C GLU A 137 -2.17 -15.72 -6.10
N LEU A 138 -1.23 -16.65 -6.27
CA LEU A 138 -1.02 -17.81 -5.40
C LEU A 138 0.26 -17.60 -4.61
N GLU A 139 0.18 -17.68 -3.29
CA GLU A 139 1.30 -17.52 -2.36
C GLU A 139 1.59 -18.83 -1.63
N VAL A 140 2.87 -19.09 -1.39
CA VAL A 140 3.37 -20.08 -0.44
C VAL A 140 4.22 -19.34 0.59
N GLU A 141 3.78 -19.34 1.84
CA GLU A 141 4.54 -18.74 2.96
C GLU A 141 5.51 -19.76 3.59
N HIS A 142 6.64 -19.26 4.08
CA HIS A 142 7.60 -19.99 4.93
C HIS A 142 8.20 -21.28 4.33
N ALA A 143 8.24 -21.41 3.01
CA ALA A 143 8.79 -22.52 2.21
C ALA A 143 8.27 -23.95 2.48
N LEU A 144 7.45 -24.16 3.52
CA LEU A 144 7.03 -25.48 3.95
C LEU A 144 5.59 -25.43 4.44
N VAL A 145 4.72 -26.18 3.76
CA VAL A 145 3.36 -26.41 4.22
C VAL A 145 3.27 -27.85 4.70
N LYS A 146 2.82 -28.03 5.94
CA LYS A 146 2.66 -29.34 6.57
C LYS A 146 1.21 -29.55 6.93
N ASP A 147 0.63 -30.61 6.40
CA ASP A 147 -0.66 -31.10 6.90
C ASP A 147 -0.46 -31.68 8.31
N THR A 148 -1.20 -31.14 9.26
CA THR A 148 -1.20 -31.64 10.64
C THR A 148 -2.63 -31.85 11.10
N THR A 149 -2.82 -32.83 11.99
CA THR A 149 -4.14 -33.11 12.58
C THR A 149 -4.76 -31.91 13.30
N ALA A 150 -3.91 -30.98 13.78
CA ALA A 150 -4.35 -29.76 14.45
C ALA A 150 -4.56 -28.57 13.48
N GLY A 151 -4.23 -28.72 12.19
CA GLY A 151 -4.29 -27.64 11.20
C GLY A 151 -3.21 -26.57 11.35
N ASN A 152 -2.17 -26.83 12.15
CA ASN A 152 -1.06 -25.90 12.37
C ASN A 152 0.16 -26.32 11.54
N GLY A 153 0.79 -25.39 10.83
CA GLY A 153 1.98 -25.63 10.03
C GLY A 153 2.95 -24.46 10.11
N PRO A 154 4.20 -24.63 9.64
CA PRO A 154 5.17 -23.54 9.58
C PRO A 154 4.84 -22.54 8.48
N GLY A 155 4.06 -22.92 7.46
CA GLY A 155 3.64 -22.08 6.34
C GLY A 155 2.27 -22.45 5.80
N GLU A 156 1.77 -21.64 4.87
CA GLU A 156 0.43 -21.74 4.28
C GLU A 156 0.51 -21.66 2.74
N VAL A 157 -0.45 -22.29 2.05
CA VAL A 157 -0.71 -22.02 0.62
C VAL A 157 -1.97 -21.17 0.55
N GLU A 158 -1.85 -19.99 -0.05
CA GLU A 158 -2.90 -18.99 -0.05
C GLU A 158 -3.23 -18.55 -1.47
N LEU A 159 -4.52 -18.41 -1.77
CA LEU A 159 -4.96 -17.67 -2.94
C LEU A 159 -5.31 -16.27 -2.45
N GLU A 160 -4.40 -15.31 -2.60
CA GLU A 160 -4.61 -13.94 -2.10
C GLU A 160 -5.53 -13.15 -3.04
N GLN A 161 -5.40 -13.39 -4.35
CA GLN A 161 -6.22 -12.73 -5.37
C GLN A 161 -6.72 -13.73 -6.41
N ALA A 162 -7.94 -13.53 -6.88
CA ALA A 162 -8.57 -14.23 -7.99
C ALA A 162 -9.85 -13.49 -8.39
N TYR A 163 -9.76 -12.60 -9.37
CA TYR A 163 -10.88 -11.74 -9.77
C TYR A 163 -10.96 -11.53 -11.28
N LEU A 164 -12.16 -11.16 -11.73
CA LEU A 164 -12.41 -10.62 -13.06
C LEU A 164 -12.43 -9.10 -13.00
N ASP A 165 -11.75 -8.45 -13.94
CA ASP A 165 -11.73 -7.01 -14.15
C ASP A 165 -12.46 -6.67 -15.45
N PHE A 166 -13.41 -5.74 -15.34
CA PHE A 166 -14.29 -5.28 -16.40
C PHE A 166 -14.01 -3.81 -16.68
N THR A 167 -13.54 -3.49 -17.88
CA THR A 167 -13.51 -2.12 -18.38
C THR A 167 -14.90 -1.75 -18.91
N LEU A 168 -15.65 -0.96 -18.15
CA LEU A 168 -17.00 -0.54 -18.52
C LEU A 168 -16.95 0.60 -19.55
N ASN A 169 -16.03 1.56 -19.33
CA ASN A 169 -15.66 2.60 -20.28
C ASN A 169 -14.28 3.18 -19.92
N ASN A 170 -13.81 4.19 -20.65
CA ASN A 170 -12.47 4.80 -20.45
C ASN A 170 -12.25 5.41 -19.05
N MET A 171 -13.32 5.72 -18.32
CA MET A 171 -13.27 6.33 -17.00
C MET A 171 -13.72 5.39 -15.88
N LEU A 172 -14.31 4.23 -16.19
CA LEU A 172 -14.93 3.36 -15.20
C LEU A 172 -14.56 1.90 -15.43
N SER A 173 -14.03 1.27 -14.39
CA SER A 173 -13.80 -0.17 -14.31
C SER A 173 -14.50 -0.77 -13.10
N ALA A 174 -14.81 -2.07 -13.19
CA ALA A 174 -15.36 -2.87 -12.11
C ALA A 174 -14.52 -4.12 -11.92
N LYS A 175 -14.42 -4.63 -10.69
CA LYS A 175 -13.88 -5.96 -10.43
C LYS A 175 -14.78 -6.78 -9.53
N ALA A 176 -14.78 -8.09 -9.70
CA ALA A 176 -15.52 -9.02 -8.84
C ALA A 176 -14.72 -10.31 -8.63
N GLY A 177 -14.71 -10.80 -7.39
CA GLY A 177 -13.94 -11.97 -6.99
C GLY A 177 -13.18 -11.70 -5.68
N LEU A 178 -11.98 -12.25 -5.58
CA LEU A 178 -11.09 -12.11 -4.44
C LEU A 178 -10.01 -11.07 -4.76
N PHE A 179 -9.95 -9.96 -4.01
CA PHE A 179 -9.01 -8.87 -4.29
C PHE A 179 -8.58 -8.11 -3.03
N LEU A 180 -7.43 -7.45 -3.13
CA LEU A 180 -6.91 -6.55 -2.10
C LEU A 180 -7.78 -5.30 -1.95
N VAL A 181 -8.18 -4.99 -0.73
CA VAL A 181 -9.01 -3.82 -0.42
C VAL A 181 -8.23 -2.52 -0.71
N PRO A 182 -8.83 -1.48 -1.35
CA PRO A 182 -8.11 -0.25 -1.70
C PRO A 182 -7.90 0.67 -0.48
N VAL A 183 -6.91 0.34 0.35
CA VAL A 183 -6.62 1.04 1.62
C VAL A 183 -5.12 1.11 1.90
N GLY A 184 -4.65 2.24 2.43
CA GLY A 184 -3.24 2.44 2.75
C GLY A 184 -2.35 2.57 1.51
N ILE A 185 -1.04 2.50 1.73
CA ILE A 185 0.00 2.61 0.71
C ILE A 185 0.39 1.21 0.23
N ALA A 186 0.59 0.27 1.15
CA ALA A 186 1.17 -1.03 0.85
C ALA A 186 0.13 -2.10 0.50
N ASN A 187 -1.16 -1.91 0.76
CA ASN A 187 -2.10 -3.03 0.63
C ASN A 187 -2.20 -3.59 -0.79
N GLU A 188 -2.27 -2.73 -1.81
CA GLU A 188 -2.37 -3.13 -3.23
C GLU A 188 -1.00 -3.28 -3.91
N THR A 189 0.09 -2.92 -3.24
CA THR A 189 1.45 -2.97 -3.79
C THR A 189 2.42 -3.22 -2.64
N HIS A 190 2.77 -4.49 -2.45
CA HIS A 190 3.54 -4.98 -1.30
C HIS A 190 4.70 -5.88 -1.73
N GLU A 191 5.04 -5.90 -3.01
CA GLU A 191 6.16 -6.66 -3.55
C GLU A 191 7.47 -6.07 -3.03
N PRO A 192 8.49 -6.90 -2.73
CA PRO A 192 9.69 -6.45 -2.04
C PRO A 192 10.39 -5.24 -2.67
N PRO A 193 10.52 -5.11 -4.02
CA PRO A 193 11.21 -3.97 -4.62
C PRO A 193 10.51 -2.62 -4.44
N THR A 194 9.22 -2.61 -4.05
CA THR A 194 8.35 -1.42 -4.07
C THR A 194 8.39 -0.60 -2.77
N PHE A 195 9.02 -1.12 -1.71
CA PHE A 195 9.10 -0.46 -0.40
C PHE A 195 10.47 -0.56 0.27
N TYR A 196 10.71 0.34 1.22
CA TYR A 196 11.91 0.37 2.05
C TYR A 196 11.78 -0.47 3.32
N GLY A 197 12.88 -1.12 3.70
CA GLY A 197 12.96 -2.07 4.81
C GLY A 197 12.68 -3.50 4.38
N VAL A 198 13.26 -4.45 5.12
CA VAL A 198 13.03 -5.89 4.92
C VAL A 198 11.58 -6.23 5.23
N GLU A 199 11.10 -5.78 6.39
CA GLU A 199 9.72 -5.99 6.81
C GLU A 199 8.82 -4.81 6.40
N ARG A 200 7.56 -5.14 6.12
CA ARG A 200 6.49 -4.13 5.98
C ARG A 200 6.39 -3.29 7.26
N ASN A 201 5.99 -2.02 7.12
CA ASN A 201 5.88 -1.15 8.29
C ASN A 201 4.81 -1.67 9.27
N PRO A 202 5.02 -1.51 10.59
CA PRO A 202 4.13 -2.11 11.59
C PRO A 202 2.74 -1.46 11.64
N VAL A 203 2.55 -0.24 11.09
CA VAL A 203 1.24 0.43 11.05
C VAL A 203 0.34 -0.24 10.02
N GLU A 204 0.87 -0.46 8.82
CA GLU A 204 0.26 -1.24 7.74
C GLU A 204 0.38 -2.75 7.96
N THR A 205 0.70 -3.17 9.19
CA THR A 205 0.61 -4.58 9.61
C THR A 205 -0.48 -4.73 10.67
N ASN A 206 -0.53 -3.81 11.64
CA ASN A 206 -1.36 -3.93 12.84
C ASN A 206 -2.64 -3.09 12.81
N ILE A 207 -2.69 -2.02 12.01
CA ILE A 207 -3.84 -1.08 11.95
C ILE A 207 -4.54 -1.17 10.60
N ILE A 208 -3.79 -1.18 9.51
CA ILE A 208 -4.27 -1.62 8.20
C ILE A 208 -3.63 -2.99 8.01
N PRO A 209 -4.37 -4.11 8.01
CA PRO A 209 -3.73 -5.42 8.03
C PRO A 209 -3.28 -5.85 6.63
N THR A 210 -2.29 -5.15 6.04
CA THR A 210 -1.84 -5.33 4.64
C THR A 210 -1.60 -6.79 4.29
N THR A 211 -1.76 -7.08 2.99
CA THR A 211 -2.25 -8.36 2.48
C THR A 211 -3.65 -8.60 3.05
N TRP A 212 -4.49 -7.56 2.96
CA TRP A 212 -5.90 -7.60 3.28
C TRP A 212 -6.69 -7.77 1.99
N TRP A 213 -7.03 -9.02 1.70
CA TRP A 213 -7.93 -9.38 0.64
C TRP A 213 -9.28 -9.83 1.18
N GLU A 214 -10.31 -9.58 0.39
CA GLU A 214 -11.68 -9.97 0.69
C GLU A 214 -12.40 -10.42 -0.59
N GLY A 215 -13.48 -11.17 -0.42
CA GLY A 215 -14.37 -11.54 -1.51
C GLY A 215 -15.42 -10.46 -1.69
N GLY A 216 -15.68 -10.03 -2.93
CA GLY A 216 -16.68 -9.01 -3.18
C GLY A 216 -16.69 -8.44 -4.59
N ALA A 217 -17.09 -7.18 -4.69
CA ALA A 217 -17.03 -6.39 -5.91
C ALA A 217 -16.53 -4.97 -5.62
N ALA A 218 -15.84 -4.37 -6.58
CA ALA A 218 -15.37 -3.00 -6.50
C ALA A 218 -15.55 -2.24 -7.82
N LEU A 219 -15.62 -0.92 -7.73
CA LEU A 219 -15.67 0.02 -8.83
C LEU A 219 -14.53 1.02 -8.68
N THR A 220 -13.92 1.39 -9.79
CA THR A 220 -12.91 2.45 -9.87
C THR A 220 -13.32 3.45 -10.94
N ALA A 221 -13.52 4.71 -10.53
CA ALA A 221 -13.87 5.82 -11.39
C ALA A 221 -12.72 6.83 -11.48
N ARG A 222 -12.22 7.06 -12.70
CA ARG A 222 -11.22 8.09 -13.01
C ARG A 222 -11.96 9.39 -13.34
N LEU A 223 -11.94 10.34 -12.41
CA LEU A 223 -12.74 11.57 -12.48
C LEU A 223 -12.05 12.69 -13.30
N GLY A 224 -10.83 12.45 -13.79
CA GLY A 224 -10.00 13.46 -14.46
C GLY A 224 -9.17 14.30 -13.48
N ASN A 225 -8.26 15.13 -14.00
CA ASN A 225 -7.36 15.99 -13.21
C ASN A 225 -6.57 15.26 -12.11
N GLY A 226 -6.25 13.97 -12.33
CA GLY A 226 -5.55 13.11 -11.39
C GLY A 226 -6.42 12.50 -10.29
N PHE A 227 -7.73 12.74 -10.24
CA PHE A 227 -8.62 12.15 -9.25
C PHE A 227 -9.10 10.76 -9.66
N THR A 228 -9.03 9.82 -8.71
CA THR A 228 -9.59 8.47 -8.80
C THR A 228 -10.44 8.19 -7.56
N LEU A 229 -11.64 7.67 -7.75
CA LEU A 229 -12.55 7.23 -6.70
C LEU A 229 -12.71 5.71 -6.78
N ASP A 230 -12.36 5.00 -5.72
CA ASP A 230 -12.61 3.57 -5.56
C ASP A 230 -13.77 3.35 -4.59
N GLY A 231 -14.61 2.36 -4.88
CA GLY A 231 -15.66 1.88 -4.00
C GLY A 231 -15.69 0.36 -3.99
N ALA A 232 -15.75 -0.29 -2.83
CA ALA A 232 -15.78 -1.74 -2.70
C ALA A 232 -16.84 -2.21 -1.70
N LEU A 233 -17.51 -3.32 -2.03
CA LEU A 233 -18.40 -4.07 -1.16
C LEU A 233 -17.81 -5.47 -0.98
N THR A 234 -17.48 -5.84 0.24
CA THR A 234 -16.68 -7.04 0.53
C THR A 234 -17.20 -7.83 1.74
N SER A 235 -16.76 -9.08 1.93
CA SER A 235 -17.10 -9.93 3.08
C SER A 235 -16.80 -9.28 4.44
N GLY A 236 -15.67 -8.60 4.56
CA GLY A 236 -15.30 -7.84 5.75
C GLY A 236 -14.58 -8.68 6.81
N LEU A 237 -14.14 -8.02 7.87
CA LEU A 237 -13.36 -8.63 8.95
C LEU A 237 -14.26 -9.37 9.94
N LYS A 238 -13.67 -10.27 10.72
CA LYS A 238 -14.29 -10.92 11.87
C LYS A 238 -13.34 -10.97 13.06
N THR A 239 -13.34 -9.91 13.84
CA THR A 239 -12.57 -9.83 15.09
C THR A 239 -13.25 -10.65 16.21
N THR A 240 -12.52 -10.94 17.29
CA THR A 240 -13.04 -11.71 18.43
C THR A 240 -12.59 -11.14 19.77
N ALA A 241 -13.39 -11.34 20.82
CA ALA A 241 -13.03 -10.98 22.19
C ALA A 241 -11.73 -11.67 22.66
N ALA A 242 -11.51 -12.93 22.27
CA ALA A 242 -10.31 -13.70 22.61
C ALA A 242 -9.02 -13.07 22.05
N LYS A 243 -9.11 -12.37 20.93
CA LYS A 243 -8.03 -11.60 20.31
C LYS A 243 -8.13 -10.10 20.60
N LYS A 244 -8.89 -9.72 21.63
CA LYS A 244 -9.11 -8.32 22.04
C LYS A 244 -9.57 -7.41 20.90
N TYR A 245 -10.33 -7.96 19.97
CA TYR A 245 -10.84 -7.26 18.79
C TYR A 245 -9.74 -6.65 17.89
N ALA A 246 -8.50 -7.15 17.95
CA ALA A 246 -7.43 -6.67 17.08
C ALA A 246 -7.81 -6.87 15.60
N VAL A 247 -7.74 -5.80 14.81
CA VAL A 247 -8.19 -5.81 13.40
C VAL A 247 -7.36 -6.74 12.53
N ARG A 248 -6.07 -6.92 12.86
CA ARG A 248 -5.17 -7.85 12.17
C ARG A 248 -5.63 -9.30 12.26
N ASP A 249 -6.10 -9.72 13.43
CA ASP A 249 -6.66 -11.05 13.68
C ASP A 249 -8.07 -11.23 13.07
N GLY A 250 -8.66 -10.15 12.54
CA GLY A 250 -9.98 -10.19 11.91
C GLY A 250 -9.99 -10.71 10.47
N ARG A 251 -8.83 -10.86 9.82
CA ARG A 251 -8.74 -11.35 8.44
C ARG A 251 -9.13 -12.83 8.39
N LEU A 252 -10.13 -13.14 7.57
CA LEU A 252 -10.59 -14.53 7.38
C LEU A 252 -10.02 -15.19 6.12
N LYS A 253 -9.24 -14.45 5.32
CA LYS A 253 -8.59 -14.95 4.10
C LYS A 253 -9.57 -15.58 3.08
N VAL A 254 -10.87 -15.30 3.24
CA VAL A 254 -12.00 -15.86 2.46
C VAL A 254 -12.12 -17.39 2.50
N ALA A 255 -11.39 -18.04 3.41
CA ALA A 255 -11.52 -19.46 3.70
C ALA A 255 -12.82 -19.73 4.49
N LYS A 256 -13.96 -19.77 3.79
CA LYS A 256 -15.32 -19.81 4.37
C LYS A 256 -15.62 -18.58 5.25
N ALA A 257 -15.21 -17.40 4.77
CA ALA A 257 -15.49 -16.15 5.46
C ALA A 257 -17.00 -15.97 5.71
N MET A 258 -17.33 -15.48 6.90
CA MET A 258 -18.68 -15.04 7.19
C MET A 258 -18.95 -13.75 6.42
N ALA A 259 -20.12 -13.67 5.79
CA ALA A 259 -20.57 -12.50 5.03
C ALA A 259 -21.96 -12.07 5.52
N ARG A 260 -22.13 -11.99 6.84
CA ARG A 260 -23.38 -11.53 7.47
C ARG A 260 -23.43 -10.01 7.54
N ASP A 261 -22.28 -9.41 7.81
CA ASP A 261 -22.07 -7.99 7.99
C ASP A 261 -21.02 -7.52 6.98
N PRO A 262 -21.41 -7.17 5.74
CA PRO A 262 -20.46 -6.78 4.71
C PRO A 262 -19.74 -5.47 5.05
N ALA A 263 -18.53 -5.32 4.52
CA ALA A 263 -17.76 -4.10 4.62
C ALA A 263 -17.88 -3.25 3.35
N TYR A 264 -17.94 -1.94 3.54
CA TYR A 264 -18.01 -0.93 2.49
C TYR A 264 -16.74 -0.09 2.57
N THR A 265 -15.95 -0.04 1.50
CA THR A 265 -14.73 0.78 1.41
C THR A 265 -14.91 1.85 0.35
N ALA A 266 -14.49 3.08 0.64
CA ALA A 266 -14.39 4.15 -0.34
C ALA A 266 -13.03 4.85 -0.22
N ARG A 267 -12.33 5.04 -1.35
CA ARG A 267 -11.05 5.76 -1.39
C ARG A 267 -11.11 6.88 -2.41
N LEU A 268 -10.68 8.07 -2.03
CA LEU A 268 -10.36 9.14 -2.97
C LEU A 268 -8.84 9.28 -3.05
N LYS A 269 -8.29 9.15 -4.25
CA LYS A 269 -6.87 9.31 -4.55
C LYS A 269 -6.65 10.44 -5.55
N TRP A 270 -5.61 11.23 -5.33
CA TRP A 270 -5.19 12.31 -6.22
C TRP A 270 -3.71 12.18 -6.59
N THR A 271 -3.44 12.10 -7.90
CA THR A 271 -2.11 12.00 -8.50
C THR A 271 -1.88 13.05 -9.59
N GLY A 272 -2.49 14.24 -9.43
CA GLY A 272 -2.46 15.30 -10.44
C GLY A 272 -1.09 15.94 -10.68
N ILE A 273 -0.10 15.69 -9.80
CA ILE A 273 1.28 16.16 -9.95
C ILE A 273 2.21 14.93 -9.99
N PRO A 274 3.13 14.82 -10.96
CA PRO A 274 4.11 13.74 -10.99
C PRO A 274 4.89 13.64 -9.68
N GLY A 275 4.96 12.44 -9.12
CA GLY A 275 5.63 12.17 -7.85
C GLY A 275 4.81 12.53 -6.60
N VAL A 276 3.60 13.07 -6.73
CA VAL A 276 2.70 13.35 -5.60
C VAL A 276 1.50 12.43 -5.66
N GLU A 277 1.28 11.68 -4.59
CA GLU A 277 0.04 10.95 -4.33
C GLU A 277 -0.50 11.39 -2.97
N LEU A 278 -1.78 11.76 -2.95
CA LEU A 278 -2.55 11.99 -1.74
C LEU A 278 -3.77 11.10 -1.80
N ALA A 279 -4.05 10.34 -0.74
CA ALA A 279 -5.30 9.59 -0.68
C ALA A 279 -5.90 9.59 0.72
N GLY A 280 -7.20 9.36 0.76
CA GLY A 280 -7.93 9.06 1.97
C GLY A 280 -8.93 7.95 1.73
N THR A 281 -8.98 7.01 2.67
CA THR A 281 -9.89 5.86 2.64
C THR A 281 -10.79 5.86 3.87
N VAL A 282 -12.06 5.54 3.66
CA VAL A 282 -13.02 5.21 4.72
C VAL A 282 -13.51 3.79 4.49
N GLN A 283 -13.52 2.99 5.56
CA GLN A 283 -14.22 1.71 5.56
C GLN A 283 -15.25 1.67 6.68
N TYR A 284 -16.39 1.04 6.41
CA TYR A 284 -17.45 0.78 7.37
C TYR A 284 -17.92 -0.67 7.32
N GLN A 285 -18.18 -1.26 8.48
CA GLN A 285 -18.85 -2.55 8.65
C GLN A 285 -19.85 -2.45 9.81
N SER A 286 -21.06 -3.02 9.66
CA SER A 286 -22.14 -2.92 10.65
C SER A 286 -21.86 -3.65 11.97
N ASP A 287 -21.11 -4.74 11.91
CA ASP A 287 -20.64 -5.49 13.08
C ASP A 287 -19.27 -6.11 12.78
N ILE A 288 -18.22 -5.65 13.48
CA ILE A 288 -16.83 -6.08 13.27
C ILE A 288 -16.55 -7.54 13.69
N THR A 289 -17.53 -8.22 14.27
CA THR A 289 -17.47 -9.61 14.72
C THR A 289 -18.36 -10.54 13.88
N GLN A 290 -18.99 -10.02 12.81
CA GLN A 290 -19.94 -10.77 11.97
C GLN A 290 -21.12 -11.33 12.78
N SER A 291 -21.67 -10.49 13.66
CA SER A 291 -22.77 -10.82 14.58
C SER A 291 -22.44 -11.99 15.54
N ALA A 292 -21.16 -12.25 15.82
CA ALA A 292 -20.73 -13.33 16.70
C ALA A 292 -20.64 -12.91 18.18
N ASP A 293 -20.57 -11.61 18.45
CA ASP A 293 -20.48 -11.05 19.80
C ASP A 293 -21.50 -9.92 19.97
N VAL A 294 -22.53 -10.17 20.79
CA VAL A 294 -23.62 -9.21 21.07
C VAL A 294 -23.15 -7.93 21.79
N THR A 295 -21.92 -7.92 22.29
CA THR A 295 -21.32 -6.75 22.96
C THR A 295 -20.47 -5.89 22.03
N ALA A 296 -20.25 -6.33 20.78
CA ALA A 296 -19.60 -5.56 19.73
C ALA A 296 -20.63 -5.00 18.76
N GLY A 297 -20.20 -4.05 17.92
CA GLY A 297 -21.04 -3.47 16.89
C GLY A 297 -20.21 -2.91 15.74
N GLY A 298 -20.70 -1.83 15.15
CA GLY A 298 -20.11 -1.25 13.94
C GLY A 298 -18.66 -0.84 14.09
N ALA A 299 -17.91 -0.90 13.00
CA ALA A 299 -16.54 -0.43 12.94
C ALA A 299 -16.32 0.50 11.76
N ARG A 300 -15.50 1.52 12.00
CA ARG A 300 -15.10 2.51 10.99
C ARG A 300 -13.60 2.66 10.96
N LEU A 301 -12.99 2.50 9.79
CA LEU A 301 -11.61 2.87 9.51
C LEU A 301 -11.59 4.23 8.80
N TYR A 302 -10.72 5.10 9.26
CA TYR A 302 -10.29 6.31 8.56
C TYR A 302 -8.79 6.22 8.30
N GLU A 303 -8.38 6.41 7.06
CA GLU A 303 -6.99 6.38 6.63
C GLU A 303 -6.71 7.59 5.75
N ALA A 304 -5.52 8.17 5.90
CA ALA A 304 -5.02 9.21 5.01
C ALA A 304 -3.51 9.09 4.88
N HIS A 305 -3.02 9.27 3.66
CA HIS A 305 -1.59 9.22 3.37
C HIS A 305 -1.14 10.20 2.31
N ALA A 306 0.18 10.42 2.30
CA ALA A 306 0.89 11.19 1.30
C ALA A 306 2.15 10.44 0.87
N ILE A 307 2.39 10.39 -0.44
CA ILE A 307 3.65 9.96 -1.05
C ILE A 307 4.16 11.12 -1.89
N LEU A 308 5.33 11.65 -1.54
CA LEU A 308 5.94 12.80 -2.22
C LEU A 308 7.33 12.39 -2.71
N ASN A 309 7.57 12.47 -4.02
CA ASN A 309 8.84 12.18 -4.66
C ASN A 309 9.27 13.39 -5.48
N LYS A 310 10.48 13.89 -5.25
CA LYS A 310 11.07 15.01 -6.00
C LYS A 310 12.57 14.80 -6.18
N GLY A 311 12.96 14.45 -7.40
CA GLY A 311 14.34 14.07 -7.71
C GLY A 311 14.75 12.88 -6.82
N PRO A 312 15.88 12.94 -6.11
CA PRO A 312 16.33 11.84 -5.26
C PRO A 312 15.57 11.75 -3.93
N PHE A 313 14.77 12.76 -3.54
CA PHE A 313 14.09 12.77 -2.26
C PHE A 313 12.71 12.12 -2.34
N GLY A 314 12.41 11.25 -1.37
CA GLY A 314 11.09 10.68 -1.15
C GLY A 314 10.60 10.95 0.27
N LEU A 315 9.29 11.07 0.45
CA LEU A 315 8.62 11.12 1.74
C LEU A 315 7.32 10.33 1.66
N LYS A 316 7.16 9.33 2.53
CA LYS A 316 5.87 8.68 2.78
C LYS A 316 5.38 9.03 4.17
N ALA A 317 4.10 9.29 4.32
CA ALA A 317 3.45 9.47 5.61
C ALA A 317 2.03 8.90 5.55
N LEU A 318 1.61 8.21 6.60
CA LEU A 318 0.29 7.61 6.70
C LEU A 318 -0.22 7.71 8.13
N TYR A 319 -1.51 7.98 8.29
CA TYR A 319 -2.24 7.85 9.55
C TYR A 319 -3.49 7.00 9.32
N ALA A 320 -3.75 6.07 10.23
CA ALA A 320 -4.94 5.25 10.21
C ALA A 320 -5.56 5.14 11.61
N ARG A 321 -6.90 5.11 11.68
CA ARG A 321 -7.65 4.94 12.91
C ARG A 321 -8.92 4.14 12.69
N TRP A 322 -9.11 3.14 13.55
CA TRP A 322 -10.36 2.46 13.77
C TRP A 322 -11.16 3.06 14.95
N SER A 323 -12.48 3.05 14.80
CA SER A 323 -13.45 3.21 15.88
C SER A 323 -14.36 1.98 15.87
N LEU A 324 -14.35 1.21 16.96
CA LEU A 324 -15.18 0.02 17.14
C LEU A 324 -16.26 0.34 18.17
N ASP A 325 -17.52 0.15 17.80
CA ASP A 325 -18.68 0.36 18.67
C ASP A 325 -18.93 -0.89 19.53
N GLY A 326 -19.60 -0.70 20.68
CA GLY A 326 -19.95 -1.77 21.62
C GLY A 326 -19.22 -1.73 22.97
N SER A 327 -19.79 -2.39 23.98
CA SER A 327 -19.21 -2.49 25.33
C SER A 327 -18.04 -3.46 25.40
N GLY A 328 -18.00 -4.50 24.55
CA GLY A 328 -16.93 -5.49 24.48
C GLY A 328 -15.58 -4.86 24.08
N PRO A 329 -15.47 -4.24 22.89
CA PRO A 329 -14.26 -3.53 22.48
C PRO A 329 -13.83 -2.45 23.47
N ARG A 330 -14.79 -1.69 24.02
CA ARG A 330 -14.51 -0.62 25.00
C ARG A 330 -13.92 -1.16 26.31
N ALA A 331 -14.39 -2.30 26.80
CA ALA A 331 -13.91 -2.88 28.05
C ALA A 331 -12.40 -3.22 28.01
N VAL A 332 -11.85 -3.45 26.82
CA VAL A 332 -10.43 -3.74 26.59
C VAL A 332 -9.68 -2.60 25.89
N GLY A 333 -10.31 -1.44 25.71
CA GLY A 333 -9.74 -0.26 25.03
C GLY A 333 -9.56 -0.42 23.51
N ALA A 334 -10.09 -1.48 22.92
CA ALA A 334 -10.02 -1.73 21.47
C ALA A 334 -11.09 -0.96 20.67
N ASP A 335 -11.98 -0.22 21.36
CA ASP A 335 -12.92 0.73 20.75
C ASP A 335 -12.22 1.84 19.95
N ARG A 336 -10.92 2.04 20.18
CA ARG A 336 -10.04 2.85 19.35
C ARG A 336 -8.74 2.11 19.06
N GLN A 337 -8.39 1.97 17.78
CA GLN A 337 -7.08 1.47 17.34
C GLN A 337 -6.50 2.48 16.38
N ASN A 338 -5.22 2.87 16.50
CA ASN A 338 -4.63 3.83 15.58
C ASN A 338 -3.14 3.61 15.38
N GLY A 339 -2.62 4.16 14.30
CA GLY A 339 -1.20 4.23 14.06
C GLY A 339 -0.85 5.24 12.98
N TRP A 340 0.42 5.60 12.95
CA TRP A 340 0.99 6.46 11.92
C TRP A 340 2.48 6.19 11.74
N PHE A 341 2.97 6.50 10.55
CA PHE A 341 4.40 6.55 10.29
C PHE A 341 4.76 7.74 9.42
N ILE A 342 6.04 8.10 9.47
CA ILE A 342 6.70 8.99 8.52
C ILE A 342 8.02 8.35 8.09
N GLU A 343 8.28 8.38 6.78
CA GLU A 343 9.42 7.73 6.14
C GLU A 343 10.04 8.67 5.10
N PRO A 344 10.99 9.53 5.48
CA PRO A 344 11.90 10.16 4.53
C PRO A 344 12.82 9.12 3.89
N SER A 345 13.11 9.30 2.60
CA SER A 345 14.06 8.50 1.84
C SER A 345 14.87 9.34 0.86
N TYR A 346 16.03 8.81 0.48
CA TYR A 346 16.94 9.45 -0.45
C TYR A 346 17.61 8.43 -1.38
N LYS A 347 17.45 8.60 -2.69
CA LYS A 347 18.18 7.86 -3.72
C LYS A 347 19.57 8.47 -3.91
N LEU A 348 20.61 7.78 -3.44
CA LEU A 348 22.01 8.14 -3.69
C LEU A 348 22.35 8.00 -5.18
N THR A 349 21.84 6.93 -5.80
CA THR A 349 21.85 6.66 -7.24
C THR A 349 20.53 5.97 -7.59
N GLU A 350 20.31 5.63 -8.87
CA GLU A 350 19.14 4.83 -9.26
C GLU A 350 19.09 3.48 -8.52
N GLN A 351 20.27 2.89 -8.27
CA GLN A 351 20.45 1.59 -7.63
C GLN A 351 20.56 1.64 -6.11
N TRP A 352 20.85 2.78 -5.48
CA TRP A 352 21.06 2.86 -4.03
C TRP A 352 20.10 3.85 -3.39
N GLY A 353 19.38 3.41 -2.36
CA GLY A 353 18.44 4.24 -1.62
C GLY A 353 18.61 4.05 -0.12
N LEU A 354 18.48 5.14 0.61
CA LEU A 354 18.49 5.19 2.08
C LEU A 354 17.10 5.57 2.57
N PHE A 355 16.74 5.07 3.74
CA PHE A 355 15.52 5.50 4.41
C PHE A 355 15.70 5.56 5.91
N ALA A 356 14.86 6.39 6.53
CA ALA A 356 14.58 6.30 7.95
C ALA A 356 13.06 6.32 8.11
N ARG A 357 12.53 5.48 9.00
CA ARG A 357 11.10 5.42 9.29
C ARG A 357 10.89 5.52 10.79
N HIS A 358 9.92 6.33 11.20
CA HIS A 358 9.41 6.31 12.57
C HIS A 358 7.94 5.95 12.55
N SER A 359 7.57 4.91 13.29
CA SER A 359 6.24 4.34 13.35
C SER A 359 5.72 4.32 14.78
N ARG A 360 4.42 4.57 14.95
CA ARG A 360 3.67 4.38 16.19
C ARG A 360 2.37 3.67 15.88
N TRP A 361 2.01 2.67 16.68
CA TRP A 361 0.68 2.04 16.62
C TRP A 361 0.20 1.60 17.99
N ASP A 362 -1.10 1.41 18.10
CA ASP A 362 -1.79 1.05 19.32
C ASP A 362 -3.16 0.42 19.01
N ASN A 363 -3.30 -0.87 19.27
CA ASN A 363 -4.55 -1.62 19.08
C ASN A 363 -5.51 -1.51 20.27
N GLN A 364 -5.11 -0.82 21.35
CA GLN A 364 -5.93 -0.62 22.54
C GLN A 364 -5.95 0.87 22.95
N ALA A 365 -5.86 1.79 21.98
CA ALA A 365 -5.74 3.23 22.19
C ALA A 365 -6.97 3.91 22.84
N GLY A 366 -8.02 3.15 23.17
CA GLY A 366 -9.15 3.57 23.98
C GLY A 366 -8.94 3.36 25.47
N ASP A 367 -7.91 2.62 25.89
CA ASP A 367 -7.60 2.39 27.30
C ASP A 367 -6.98 3.63 27.99
N GLY A 368 -6.82 3.54 29.32
CA GLY A 368 -6.22 4.59 30.15
C GLY A 368 -4.75 4.34 30.49
N ILE A 369 -4.09 3.38 29.84
CA ILE A 369 -2.69 3.00 30.10
C ILE A 369 -1.83 3.23 28.85
N ASP A 370 -0.52 3.00 28.93
CA ASP A 370 0.35 3.07 27.75
C ASP A 370 0.44 1.70 27.07
N SER A 371 -0.49 1.41 26.15
CA SER A 371 -0.55 0.20 25.30
C SER A 371 0.17 0.35 23.95
N ARG A 372 0.79 1.50 23.72
CA ARG A 372 1.37 1.92 22.46
C ARG A 372 2.75 1.32 22.18
N TYR A 373 2.97 0.96 20.93
CA TYR A 373 4.28 0.63 20.40
C TYR A 373 4.89 1.79 19.60
N ARG A 374 6.22 1.86 19.58
CA ARG A 374 6.98 2.77 18.72
C ARG A 374 8.14 2.01 18.11
N GLN A 375 8.41 2.23 16.84
CA GLN A 375 9.53 1.62 16.13
C GLN A 375 10.24 2.67 15.30
N SER A 376 11.58 2.61 15.28
CA SER A 376 12.39 3.40 14.36
C SER A 376 13.26 2.46 13.55
N ASP A 377 13.23 2.62 12.24
CA ASP A 377 13.99 1.84 11.27
C ASP A 377 14.93 2.79 10.54
N ILE A 378 16.18 2.39 10.32
CA ILE A 378 17.11 3.07 9.42
C ILE A 378 17.76 2.00 8.57
N GLY A 379 17.76 2.19 7.26
CA GLY A 379 18.29 1.17 6.37
C GLY A 379 18.62 1.65 4.98
N LEU A 380 19.04 0.69 4.17
CA LEU A 380 19.42 0.85 2.79
C LEU A 380 18.75 -0.24 1.95
N ASN A 381 18.42 0.15 0.71
CA ASN A 381 18.06 -0.76 -0.35
C ASN A 381 19.07 -0.60 -1.49
N TYR A 382 19.48 -1.72 -2.08
CA TYR A 382 20.29 -1.80 -3.29
C TYR A 382 19.51 -2.57 -4.36
N TRP A 383 19.28 -1.95 -5.51
CA TRP A 383 18.59 -2.53 -6.66
C TRP A 383 19.61 -2.84 -7.77
N PRO A 384 20.24 -4.03 -7.77
CA PRO A 384 21.16 -4.42 -8.85
C PRO A 384 20.45 -4.56 -10.21
N HIS A 385 19.13 -4.79 -10.19
CA HIS A 385 18.22 -4.83 -11.33
C HIS A 385 16.90 -4.18 -10.89
N PRO A 386 16.09 -3.57 -11.79
CA PRO A 386 14.78 -3.01 -11.42
C PRO A 386 13.85 -4.00 -10.68
N ASP A 387 13.96 -5.28 -11.02
CA ASP A 387 13.15 -6.37 -10.46
C ASP A 387 13.85 -7.14 -9.33
N MET A 388 14.95 -6.61 -8.78
CA MET A 388 15.66 -7.23 -7.66
C MET A 388 16.06 -6.19 -6.62
N VAL A 389 16.03 -6.58 -5.35
CA VAL A 389 16.45 -5.71 -4.26
C VAL A 389 17.18 -6.50 -3.17
N LEU A 390 18.29 -5.95 -2.70
CA LEU A 390 18.94 -6.33 -1.46
C LEU A 390 18.63 -5.25 -0.42
N LYS A 391 18.26 -5.66 0.78
CA LYS A 391 17.81 -4.77 1.85
C LYS A 391 18.59 -5.04 3.12
N LEU A 392 18.93 -3.98 3.84
CA LEU A 392 19.50 -4.03 5.17
C LEU A 392 18.91 -2.88 6.00
N ASP A 393 18.35 -3.19 7.15
CA ASP A 393 17.88 -2.19 8.10
C ASP A 393 18.20 -2.57 9.53
N TYR A 394 18.33 -1.56 10.37
CA TYR A 394 18.35 -1.68 11.82
C TYR A 394 17.03 -1.15 12.37
N GLN A 395 16.36 -1.96 13.18
CA GLN A 395 15.15 -1.57 13.89
C GLN A 395 15.39 -1.44 15.39
N LYS A 396 14.69 -0.47 15.99
CA LYS A 396 14.64 -0.28 17.44
C LYS A 396 13.21 -0.08 17.89
N GLN A 397 12.75 -0.92 18.81
CA GLN A 397 11.36 -0.94 19.24
C GLN A 397 11.20 -0.59 20.72
N LYS A 398 10.18 0.23 21.00
CA LYS A 398 9.64 0.44 22.34
C LYS A 398 8.24 -0.16 22.37
N ALA A 399 7.97 -0.94 23.41
CA ALA A 399 6.69 -1.59 23.64
C ALA A 399 6.17 -1.23 25.05
N PRO A 400 4.87 -1.48 25.31
CA PRO A 400 4.30 -1.42 26.65
C PRO A 400 5.04 -2.30 27.65
N ALA A 401 4.89 -1.99 28.94
CA ALA A 401 5.50 -2.76 30.01
C ALA A 401 5.13 -4.25 29.92
N GLY A 402 6.13 -5.13 30.05
CA GLY A 402 5.95 -6.58 30.00
C GLY A 402 5.69 -7.18 28.61
N LYS A 403 5.69 -6.36 27.55
CA LYS A 403 5.58 -6.82 26.16
C LYS A 403 6.95 -7.02 25.52
N ASP A 404 6.98 -7.91 24.53
CA ASP A 404 8.17 -8.13 23.72
C ASP A 404 8.50 -6.86 22.95
N ARG A 405 9.80 -6.57 22.85
CA ARG A 405 10.32 -5.43 22.08
C ARG A 405 11.64 -5.82 21.43
N PHE A 406 11.73 -5.64 20.14
CA PHE A 406 12.81 -6.19 19.34
C PHE A 406 13.75 -5.09 18.84
N ASP A 407 15.05 -5.26 19.08
CA ASP A 407 16.11 -4.40 18.56
C ASP A 407 17.15 -5.24 17.82
N GLY A 408 17.51 -4.85 16.61
CA GLY A 408 18.52 -5.57 15.84
C GLY A 408 18.47 -5.25 14.36
N PHE A 409 19.07 -6.12 13.56
CA PHE A 409 19.15 -5.92 12.12
C PHE A 409 18.31 -6.95 11.36
N ASN A 410 17.89 -6.54 10.18
CA ASN A 410 17.23 -7.37 9.20
C ASN A 410 18.03 -7.32 7.89
N VAL A 411 18.17 -8.45 7.22
CA VAL A 411 18.72 -8.53 5.85
C VAL A 411 17.69 -9.22 4.97
N GLY A 412 17.44 -8.68 3.79
CA GLY A 412 16.43 -9.19 2.87
C GLY A 412 16.95 -9.28 1.45
N VAL A 413 16.53 -10.32 0.74
CA VAL A 413 16.62 -10.41 -0.72
C VAL A 413 15.22 -10.51 -1.26
N GLY A 414 14.88 -9.67 -2.22
CA GLY A 414 13.61 -9.72 -2.93
C GLY A 414 13.82 -9.70 -4.43
N TYR A 415 12.97 -10.40 -5.17
CA TYR A 415 13.00 -10.45 -6.63
C TYR A 415 11.59 -10.61 -7.18
N GLN A 416 11.36 -10.12 -8.40
CA GLN A 416 10.16 -10.34 -9.20
C GLN A 416 10.55 -10.74 -10.63
N PHE A 417 9.67 -11.41 -11.37
CA PHE A 417 9.93 -11.92 -12.73
C PHE A 417 8.67 -12.00 -13.59
#